data_AF-A0AA40P137-F1
#
_entry.id   AF-A0AA40P137-F1
#
_cell.length_a   1.000
_cell.length_b   1.000
_cell.length_c   1.000
_cell.angle_alpha   90.00
_cell.angle_beta   90.00
_cell.angle_gamma   90.00
#
_symmetry.space_group_name_H-M   'P 1'
#
loop_
_entity.id
_entity.type
_entity.pdbx_description
1 polymer ?
#
loop_
_entity_poly.entity_id
_entity_poly.type
_entity_poly.pdbx_seq_one_letter_code
_entity_poly.pdbx_strand_id
1 'polypeptide(L)'
;MFSLLVSNLGLTKLIQFSIPVLTAIYPPCIVLVALSFCKGFWQSQGRVVAPVMLVSLIFGLIDALKGAGFTDYLPGVLTSLPLSDQGLAWLVPSVITLAGAVAVDRLMGKRSEALA
;
A
#
# COMPACT_ATOMS: atom_id res chain seq x y z
N MET A 1 9.93 -23.78 32.17
CA MET A 1 8.56 -23.23 32.02
C MET A 1 8.53 -21.71 32.23
N PHE A 2 9.06 -21.17 33.33
CA PHE A 2 9.14 -19.71 33.56
C PHE A 2 9.87 -18.92 32.44
N SER A 3 11.01 -19.43 31.94
CA SER A 3 11.72 -18.80 30.80
C SER A 3 10.91 -18.84 29.49
N LEU A 4 10.15 -19.92 29.24
CA LEU A 4 9.26 -20.02 28.08
C LEU A 4 8.07 -19.07 28.17
N LEU A 5 7.53 -18.84 29.37
CA LEU A 5 6.46 -17.87 29.62
C LEU A 5 6.96 -16.42 29.49
N VAL A 6 8.11 -16.10 30.09
CA VAL A 6 8.75 -14.76 29.97
C VAL A 6 9.14 -14.47 28.52
N SER A 7 9.70 -15.44 27.80
CA SER A 7 10.00 -15.28 26.37
C SER A 7 8.72 -15.17 25.52
N ASN A 8 7.66 -15.94 25.80
CA ASN A 8 6.39 -15.79 25.08
C ASN A 8 5.74 -14.42 25.36
N LEU A 9 5.79 -13.92 26.59
CA LEU A 9 5.28 -12.57 26.91
C LEU A 9 6.04 -11.48 26.14
N GLY A 10 7.37 -11.57 26.07
CA GLY A 10 8.19 -10.65 25.28
C GLY A 10 7.92 -10.77 23.78
N LEU A 11 7.76 -12.00 23.28
CA LEU A 11 7.48 -12.29 21.88
C LEU A 11 6.09 -11.77 21.45
N THR A 12 5.06 -11.96 22.27
CA THR A 12 3.71 -11.46 21.97
C THR A 12 3.69 -9.93 21.86
N LYS A 13 4.43 -9.23 22.74
CA LYS A 13 4.56 -7.77 22.67
C LYS A 13 5.33 -7.31 21.43
N LEU A 14 6.38 -8.04 21.04
CA LEU A 14 7.09 -7.78 19.79
C LEU A 14 6.19 -8.01 18.58
N ILE A 15 5.46 -9.12 18.52
CA ILE A 15 4.54 -9.43 17.40
C ILE A 15 3.43 -8.39 17.30
N GLN A 16 2.84 -7.98 18.43
CA GLN A 16 1.81 -6.93 18.46
C GLN A 16 2.30 -5.58 17.92
N PHE A 17 3.58 -5.25 18.08
CA PHE A 17 4.17 -4.05 17.49
C PHE A 17 4.62 -4.26 16.04
N SER A 18 5.17 -5.43 15.72
CA SER A 18 5.64 -5.76 14.37
C SER A 18 4.49 -5.87 13.37
N ILE A 19 3.32 -6.40 13.75
CA ILE A 19 2.17 -6.54 12.85
C ILE A 19 1.81 -5.20 12.18
N PRO A 20 1.45 -4.12 12.91
CA PRO A 20 1.08 -2.85 12.28
C PRO A 20 2.22 -2.23 11.46
N VAL A 21 3.48 -2.37 11.92
CA VAL A 21 4.65 -1.91 11.14
C VAL A 21 4.76 -2.66 9.81
N LEU A 22 4.60 -3.99 9.82
CA LEU A 22 4.59 -4.79 8.60
C LEU A 22 3.42 -4.40 7.71
N THR A 23 2.22 -4.22 8.26
CA THR A 23 1.02 -3.80 7.51
C THR A 23 1.20 -2.44 6.84
N ALA A 24 1.97 -1.52 7.43
CA ALA A 24 2.27 -0.21 6.83
C ALA A 24 3.23 -0.29 5.64
N ILE A 25 4.24 -1.16 5.72
CA ILE A 25 5.32 -1.26 4.73
C ILE A 25 4.98 -2.21 3.58
N TYR A 26 4.14 -3.21 3.84
CA TYR A 26 3.72 -4.21 2.87
C TYR A 26 3.14 -3.62 1.57
N PRO A 27 2.23 -2.63 1.60
CA PRO A 27 1.59 -2.06 0.41
C PRO A 27 2.58 -1.39 -0.56
N PRO A 28 3.41 -0.41 -0.15
CA PRO A 28 4.38 0.19 -1.06
C PRO A 28 5.40 -0.82 -1.57
N CYS A 29 5.79 -1.82 -0.77
CA CYS A 29 6.69 -2.90 -1.22
C CYS A 29 6.08 -3.71 -2.38
N ILE A 30 4.84 -4.19 -2.25
CA ILE A 30 4.19 -4.96 -3.32
C ILE A 30 4.00 -4.11 -4.57
N VAL A 31 3.59 -2.85 -4.39
CA VAL A 31 3.45 -1.90 -5.50
C VAL A 31 4.79 -1.69 -6.20
N LEU A 32 5.90 -1.49 -5.49
CA LEU A 32 7.22 -1.36 -6.10
C LEU A 32 7.67 -2.60 -6.86
N VAL A 33 7.40 -3.79 -6.32
CA VAL A 33 7.75 -5.04 -7.00
C VAL A 33 6.91 -5.21 -8.26
N ALA A 34 5.58 -5.09 -8.16
CA ALA A 34 4.68 -5.14 -9.29
C ALA A 34 5.04 -4.09 -10.36
N LEU A 35 5.38 -2.88 -9.91
CA LEU A 35 5.83 -1.83 -10.79
C LEU A 35 7.22 -2.18 -11.40
N SER A 36 8.14 -2.74 -10.65
CA SER A 36 9.45 -3.13 -11.21
C SER A 36 9.30 -4.16 -12.33
N PHE A 37 8.32 -5.06 -12.24
CA PHE A 37 7.99 -6.00 -13.32
C PHE A 37 7.33 -5.34 -14.53
N CYS A 38 6.42 -4.37 -14.33
CA CYS A 38 5.75 -3.65 -15.42
C CYS A 38 6.58 -2.47 -15.98
N LYS A 39 7.86 -2.35 -15.60
CA LYS A 39 8.80 -1.30 -16.03
C LYS A 39 8.83 -1.07 -17.54
N GLY A 40 8.73 -2.13 -18.33
CA GLY A 40 8.73 -2.07 -19.80
C GLY A 40 7.45 -1.50 -20.43
N PHE A 41 6.38 -1.31 -19.66
CA PHE A 41 5.10 -0.78 -20.16
C PHE A 41 4.94 0.74 -20.00
N TRP A 42 5.83 1.42 -19.27
CA TRP A 42 5.71 2.87 -19.03
C TRP A 42 6.68 3.70 -19.85
N GLN A 43 6.17 4.82 -20.34
CA GLN A 43 6.97 5.84 -21.01
C GLN A 43 7.75 6.68 -19.99
N SER A 44 7.17 6.94 -18.81
CA SER A 44 7.82 7.71 -17.74
C SER A 44 7.62 7.05 -16.37
N GLN A 45 8.61 6.28 -15.93
CA GLN A 45 8.62 5.58 -14.65
C GLN A 45 8.27 6.49 -13.47
N GLY A 46 8.91 7.66 -13.37
CA GLY A 46 8.70 8.57 -12.25
C GLY A 46 7.26 9.13 -12.16
N ARG A 47 6.56 9.26 -13.29
CA ARG A 47 5.20 9.83 -13.35
C ARG A 47 4.13 8.84 -12.92
N VAL A 48 4.36 7.54 -13.08
CA VAL A 48 3.42 6.48 -12.68
C VAL A 48 3.77 5.95 -11.30
N VAL A 49 5.05 5.74 -11.01
CA VAL A 49 5.50 5.11 -9.76
C VAL A 49 5.26 6.02 -8.56
N ALA A 50 5.58 7.31 -8.65
CA ALA A 50 5.45 8.24 -7.53
C ALA A 50 4.02 8.38 -6.98
N PRO A 51 2.98 8.65 -7.80
CA PRO A 51 1.61 8.79 -7.28
C PRO A 51 1.05 7.48 -6.75
N VAL A 52 1.31 6.35 -7.41
CA VAL A 52 0.81 5.03 -6.97
C VAL A 52 1.48 4.61 -5.65
N MET A 53 2.79 4.85 -5.51
CA MET A 53 3.53 4.65 -4.26
C MET A 53 2.97 5.49 -3.11
N LEU A 54 2.72 6.77 -3.36
CA LEU A 54 2.24 7.70 -2.34
C LEU A 54 0.85 7.29 -1.85
N VAL A 55 -0.07 6.97 -2.78
CA VAL A 55 -1.40 6.47 -2.42
C VAL A 55 -1.29 5.17 -1.64
N SER A 56 -0.48 4.21 -2.12
CA SER A 56 -0.32 2.93 -1.43
C SER A 56 0.26 3.08 -0.02
N LEU A 57 1.16 4.03 0.19
CA LEU A 57 1.77 4.30 1.49
C LEU A 57 0.77 4.98 2.45
N ILE A 58 0.00 5.96 1.98
CA ILE A 58 -1.05 6.61 2.78
C ILE A 58 -2.07 5.57 3.24
N PHE A 59 -2.60 4.77 2.30
CA PHE A 59 -3.60 3.76 2.64
C PHE A 59 -3.02 2.61 3.48
N GLY A 60 -1.77 2.21 3.24
CA GLY A 60 -1.08 1.22 4.08
C GLY A 60 -0.89 1.69 5.52
N LEU A 61 -0.58 2.97 5.72
CA LEU A 61 -0.47 3.56 7.05
C LEU A 61 -1.83 3.61 7.76
N ILE A 62 -2.90 3.91 7.03
CA ILE A 62 -4.28 3.89 7.56
C ILE A 62 -4.68 2.46 7.98
N ASP A 63 -4.39 1.44 7.17
CA ASP A 63 -4.68 0.03 7.53
C ASP A 63 -3.82 -0.45 8.71
N ALA A 64 -2.57 0.01 8.83
CA ALA A 64 -1.73 -0.25 9.99
C ALA A 64 -2.28 0.36 11.29
N LEU A 65 -2.78 1.60 11.23
CA LEU A 65 -3.44 2.25 12.36
C LEU A 65 -4.76 1.54 12.73
N LYS A 66 -5.52 1.09 11.72
CA LYS A 66 -6.73 0.26 11.91
C LYS A 66 -6.39 -1.05 12.63
N GLY A 67 -5.36 -1.76 12.16
CA GLY A 67 -4.87 -2.99 12.77
C GLY A 67 -4.29 -2.82 14.18
N ALA A 68 -3.82 -1.61 14.52
CA ALA A 68 -3.39 -1.24 15.86
C ALA A 68 -4.56 -0.95 16.84
N GLY A 69 -5.82 -1.01 16.38
CA GLY A 69 -7.00 -0.84 17.22
C GLY A 69 -7.65 0.55 17.18
N PHE A 70 -7.24 1.44 16.24
CA PHE A 70 -7.85 2.77 16.06
C PHE A 70 -9.06 2.76 15.10
N THR A 71 -9.85 1.68 15.12
CA THR A 71 -11.01 1.48 14.23
C THR A 71 -12.13 2.50 14.42
N ASP A 72 -12.26 3.10 15.61
CA ASP A 72 -13.36 4.03 15.95
C ASP A 72 -13.30 5.38 15.21
N TYR A 73 -12.13 5.76 14.68
CA TYR A 73 -11.95 7.01 13.93
C TYR A 73 -12.01 6.82 12.41
N LEU A 74 -12.18 5.59 11.92
CA LEU A 74 -12.21 5.33 10.50
C LEU A 74 -13.61 5.59 9.93
N PRO A 75 -13.74 6.40 8.85
CA PRO A 75 -15.03 6.61 8.19
C PRO A 75 -15.57 5.28 7.66
N GLY A 76 -16.88 5.03 7.84
CA GLY A 76 -17.56 3.79 7.41
C GLY A 76 -17.44 3.45 5.91
N VAL A 77 -16.94 4.38 5.11
CA VAL A 77 -16.53 4.15 3.71
C VAL A 77 -15.40 3.13 3.63
N LEU A 78 -14.46 3.11 4.59
CA LEU A 78 -13.38 2.14 4.65
C LEU A 78 -13.85 0.76 5.12
N THR A 79 -14.89 0.66 5.95
CA THR A 79 -15.45 -0.64 6.38
C THR A 79 -16.38 -1.27 5.33
N SER A 80 -16.95 -0.47 4.44
CA SER A 80 -17.85 -0.93 3.37
C SER A 80 -17.13 -1.45 2.13
N LEU A 81 -15.79 -1.38 2.08
CA LEU A 81 -15.03 -1.90 0.94
C LEU A 81 -14.96 -3.44 1.00
N PRO A 82 -15.24 -4.15 -0.12
CA PRO A 82 -15.28 -5.62 -0.19
C PRO A 82 -13.94 -6.36 0.04
N LEU A 83 -12.92 -5.67 0.59
CA LEU A 83 -11.61 -6.22 0.95
C LEU A 83 -11.08 -5.67 2.31
N SER A 84 -11.86 -4.83 3.00
CA SER A 84 -11.45 -4.20 4.25
C SER A 84 -11.34 -5.17 5.42
N ASP A 85 -12.18 -6.21 5.39
CA ASP A 85 -12.25 -7.28 6.39
C ASP A 85 -10.97 -8.13 6.44
N GLN A 86 -10.22 -8.17 5.33
CA GLN A 86 -8.94 -8.89 5.21
C GLN A 86 -7.71 -7.99 5.39
N GLY A 87 -7.88 -6.71 5.76
CA GLY A 87 -6.77 -5.75 5.83
C GLY A 87 -6.18 -5.37 4.47
N LEU A 88 -6.97 -5.54 3.40
CA LEU A 88 -6.62 -5.25 2.01
C LEU A 88 -7.29 -3.96 1.51
N ALA A 89 -7.66 -3.04 2.41
CA ALA A 89 -8.37 -1.82 2.03
C ALA A 89 -7.51 -0.92 1.14
N TRP A 90 -6.18 -0.99 1.26
CA TRP A 90 -5.21 -0.30 0.40
C TRP A 90 -5.18 -0.79 -1.06
N LEU A 91 -5.57 -2.05 -1.33
CA LEU A 91 -5.41 -2.65 -2.66
C LEU A 91 -6.29 -1.93 -3.70
N VAL A 92 -7.56 -1.69 -3.35
CA VAL A 92 -8.54 -1.04 -4.22
C VAL A 92 -8.09 0.36 -4.66
N PRO A 93 -7.77 1.31 -3.75
CA PRO A 93 -7.31 2.64 -4.13
C PRO A 93 -5.97 2.63 -4.87
N SER A 94 -5.05 1.72 -4.52
CA SER A 94 -3.79 1.55 -5.26
C SER A 94 -4.03 1.09 -6.70
N VAL A 95 -4.94 0.13 -6.92
CA VAL A 95 -5.29 -0.36 -8.26
C VAL A 95 -6.02 0.72 -9.07
N ILE A 96 -6.94 1.47 -8.47
CA ILE A 96 -7.63 2.59 -9.13
C ILE A 96 -6.62 3.66 -9.55
N THR A 97 -5.70 4.02 -8.65
CA THR A 97 -4.66 5.01 -8.93
C THR A 97 -3.70 4.51 -10.01
N LEU A 98 -3.33 3.23 -9.99
CA LEU A 98 -2.49 2.62 -11.01
C LEU A 98 -3.19 2.61 -12.37
N ALA A 99 -4.46 2.24 -12.43
CA ALA A 99 -5.25 2.28 -13.66
C ALA A 99 -5.34 3.72 -14.22
N GLY A 100 -5.61 4.70 -13.37
CA GLY A 100 -5.63 6.12 -13.74
C GLY A 100 -4.26 6.63 -14.22
N ALA A 101 -3.18 6.31 -13.50
CA ALA A 101 -1.82 6.70 -13.86
C ALA A 101 -1.38 6.05 -15.18
N VAL A 102 -1.72 4.79 -15.42
CA VAL A 102 -1.47 4.10 -16.70
C VAL A 102 -2.29 4.71 -17.84
N ALA A 103 -3.56 5.03 -17.61
CA ALA A 103 -4.38 5.72 -18.61
C ALA A 103 -3.79 7.09 -18.97
N VAL A 104 -3.35 7.87 -17.98
CA VAL A 104 -2.68 9.17 -18.19
C VAL A 104 -1.32 9.00 -18.89
N ASP A 105 -0.52 7.98 -18.55
CA ASP A 105 0.75 7.71 -19.21
C ASP A 105 0.54 7.36 -20.70
N ARG A 106 -0.45 6.52 -21.00
CA ARG A 106 -0.83 6.19 -22.39
C ARG A 106 -1.40 7.39 -23.15
N LEU A 107 -2.19 8.26 -22.51
CA LEU A 107 -2.74 9.46 -23.13
C LEU A 107 -1.69 10.56 -23.35
N MET A 108 -0.71 10.71 -22.45
CA MET A 108 0.39 11.68 -22.59
C MET A 108 1.58 11.16 -23.42
N GLY A 109 1.54 9.91 -23.90
CA GLY A 109 2.57 9.25 -24.71
C GLY A 109 2.83 9.84 -26.10
N LYS A 110 2.63 11.15 -26.32
CA LYS A 110 2.92 11.86 -27.58
C LYS A 110 3.66 13.20 -27.43
N ARG A 111 4.04 13.65 -26.23
CA ARG A 111 4.63 15.01 -26.09
C ARG A 111 6.17 15.08 -26.19
N SER A 112 6.90 13.96 -26.20
CA SER A 112 8.38 13.97 -26.16
C SER A 112 9.09 13.69 -27.50
N GLU A 113 8.38 13.71 -28.64
CA GLU A 113 9.02 13.67 -29.97
C GLU A 113 8.78 14.96 -30.79
N ALA A 114 8.03 15.94 -30.27
CA ALA A 114 7.76 17.19 -31.00
C ALA A 114 8.76 18.34 -30.68
N LEU A 115 9.81 18.07 -29.89
CA LEU A 115 10.80 19.07 -29.46
C LEU A 115 12.26 18.60 -29.58
N ALA A 116 12.56 17.64 -30.46
CA ALA A 116 13.93 17.25 -30.80
C ALA A 116 14.14 17.31 -32.32
#